data_AF-A0A6I9XNR5-F1
#
_entry.id   AF-A0A6I9XNR5-F1
#
_cell.length_a   1.000
_cell.length_b   1.000
_cell.length_c   1.000
_cell.angle_alpha   90.00
_cell.angle_beta   90.00
_cell.angle_gamma   90.00
#
_symmetry.space_group_name_H-M   'P 1'
#
loop_
_entity.id
_entity.type
_entity.pdbx_description
1 polymer ?
#
loop_
_entity_poly.entity_id
_entity_poly.type
_entity_poly.pdbx_seq_one_letter_code
_entity_poly.pdbx_strand_id
1 'polypeptide(L)'
;MDPTRRPSWSLLLFALLLLLPSGRGQEASMETCCSRGYEWASQKKDCRFLSSDRDSKECRIAQEECCLSQLEVLHCTTGMAIASKQENCDLPRENSTCEDKIIKKCCHCCFLGKEAQKQGNSCEQSLLMGYQCGLVFRACCVEGHENSDAGIVDGPNKEVVEINLEDHYLNDRCRGGGPCTQQCRDTGTSVLCSCFMGYQLQPDGFTCEDINECITAANACSIGQICVNTMGSFRCQRETNCGTGYQLTDYNLCKDIDECETGIHNCLPDFICQNTPGSFRCRPKQQCKIGFIQDALGKCIDINECLTLAAPCPAGQACINTDGSFACQRNVPNCGRGYHLNEEKTRCVDVDECSGSPQPCGEGHTCINSPGSYRCQCQLGYHFDGISRTCTDINECRRYPGRLCAHKCENTAGSYYCSCTRGFKLSSDGRSCEDI
;
A
#
# COMPACT_ATOMS: atom_id res chain seq x y z
N MET A 1 -71.05 -34.54 8.06
CA MET A 1 -70.81 -34.23 6.63
C MET A 1 -69.32 -34.04 6.46
N ASP A 2 -68.62 -35.09 6.02
CA ASP A 2 -67.32 -35.02 5.31
C ASP A 2 -67.62 -34.42 3.89
N PRO A 3 -66.69 -34.03 2.97
CA PRO A 3 -65.21 -34.03 2.98
C PRO A 3 -64.58 -32.74 2.36
N THR A 4 -63.29 -32.39 2.48
CA THR A 4 -62.22 -32.85 1.56
C THR A 4 -60.87 -32.18 1.89
N ARG A 5 -59.89 -33.04 2.19
CA ARG A 5 -58.50 -33.09 1.67
C ARG A 5 -57.56 -31.86 1.75
N ARG A 6 -56.65 -32.00 2.73
CA ARG A 6 -55.17 -32.12 2.67
C ARG A 6 -54.31 -31.11 1.88
N PRO A 7 -53.13 -30.75 2.45
CA PRO A 7 -52.06 -30.01 1.78
C PRO A 7 -51.15 -30.94 0.96
N SER A 8 -50.58 -30.42 -0.12
CA SER A 8 -49.42 -30.99 -0.85
C SER A 8 -48.77 -29.84 -1.63
N TRP A 9 -47.63 -29.32 -1.19
CA TRP A 9 -46.30 -29.75 -1.66
C TRP A 9 -46.24 -29.92 -3.19
N SER A 10 -45.79 -28.88 -3.88
CA SER A 10 -44.87 -28.93 -5.02
C SER A 10 -44.58 -27.50 -5.50
N LEU A 11 -43.49 -26.91 -4.97
CA LEU A 11 -42.45 -26.17 -5.71
C LEU A 11 -41.50 -25.59 -4.67
N LEU A 12 -40.58 -26.46 -4.25
CA LEU A 12 -39.30 -26.07 -3.70
C LEU A 12 -38.55 -25.19 -4.71
N LEU A 13 -37.74 -24.28 -4.16
CA LEU A 13 -36.66 -23.51 -4.78
C LEU A 13 -37.06 -22.22 -5.52
N PHE A 14 -36.27 -21.18 -5.24
CA PHE A 14 -36.30 -19.82 -5.79
C PHE A 14 -37.16 -18.77 -5.06
N ALA A 15 -36.65 -18.29 -3.93
CA ALA A 15 -36.39 -16.86 -3.70
C ALA A 15 -35.83 -16.62 -2.28
N LEU A 16 -34.72 -17.29 -1.95
CA LEU A 16 -33.84 -16.89 -0.86
C LEU A 16 -32.56 -16.31 -1.48
N LEU A 17 -32.73 -15.18 -2.16
CA LEU A 17 -31.68 -14.36 -2.74
C LEU A 17 -32.25 -12.95 -2.84
N LEU A 18 -31.47 -11.96 -2.41
CA LEU A 18 -31.73 -10.51 -2.32
C LEU A 18 -31.95 -9.94 -0.91
N LEU A 19 -31.00 -10.22 -0.01
CA LEU A 19 -30.40 -9.18 0.84
C LEU A 19 -28.87 -9.33 0.79
N LEU A 20 -28.30 -9.12 -0.40
CA LEU A 20 -26.91 -8.70 -0.53
C LEU A 20 -26.90 -7.17 -0.54
N PRO A 21 -26.06 -6.49 0.23
CA PRO A 21 -25.83 -5.07 0.03
C PRO A 21 -25.18 -4.91 -1.35
N SER A 22 -25.90 -4.28 -2.28
CA SER A 22 -25.33 -3.82 -3.55
C SER A 22 -24.26 -2.78 -3.23
N GLY A 23 -23.01 -3.22 -3.21
CA GLY A 23 -21.83 -2.38 -3.05
C GLY A 23 -21.78 -1.32 -4.14
N ARG A 24 -21.80 -0.05 -3.70
CA ARG A 24 -21.10 1.03 -4.39
C ARG A 24 -19.61 0.76 -4.21
N GLY A 25 -18.89 0.57 -5.30
CA GLY A 25 -17.44 0.35 -5.28
C GLY A 25 -16.73 1.51 -4.60
N GLN A 26 -16.24 1.27 -3.38
CA GLN A 26 -15.08 1.98 -2.87
C GLN A 26 -13.87 1.41 -3.60
N GLU A 27 -13.03 2.25 -4.21
CA GLU A 27 -11.68 1.85 -4.58
C GLU A 27 -11.00 1.33 -3.32
N ALA A 28 -10.78 0.01 -3.25
CA ALA A 28 -10.03 -0.59 -2.17
C ALA A 28 -8.57 -0.12 -2.30
N SER A 29 -8.01 0.45 -1.24
CA SER A 29 -6.57 0.75 -1.20
C SER A 29 -5.76 -0.55 -1.37
N MET A 30 -4.54 -0.45 -1.90
CA MET A 30 -3.65 -1.62 -2.03
C MET A 30 -3.41 -2.34 -0.71
N GLU A 31 -3.40 -1.61 0.41
CA GLU A 31 -3.32 -2.17 1.78
C GLU A 31 -4.54 -3.04 2.12
N THR A 32 -5.73 -2.61 1.74
CA THR A 32 -6.98 -3.38 1.94
C THR A 32 -6.97 -4.64 1.09
N CYS A 33 -6.44 -4.58 -0.13
CA CYS A 33 -6.25 -5.73 -1.01
C CYS A 33 -5.27 -6.75 -0.40
N CYS A 34 -4.09 -6.29 0.02
CA CYS A 34 -3.08 -7.15 0.64
C CYS A 34 -3.59 -7.81 1.93
N SER A 35 -4.34 -7.06 2.76
CA SER A 35 -4.95 -7.59 3.99
C SER A 35 -5.91 -8.76 3.72
N ARG A 36 -6.72 -8.69 2.64
CA ARG A 36 -7.57 -9.82 2.21
C ARG A 36 -6.75 -11.03 1.76
N GLY A 37 -5.61 -10.80 1.11
CA GLY A 37 -4.65 -11.86 0.76
C GLY A 37 -4.13 -12.59 1.99
N TYR A 38 -3.75 -11.86 3.04
CA TYR A 38 -3.30 -12.43 4.32
C TYR A 38 -4.39 -13.21 5.06
N GLU A 39 -5.61 -12.68 5.09
CA GLU A 39 -6.77 -13.38 5.68
C GLU A 39 -7.07 -14.69 4.92
N TRP A 40 -6.95 -14.69 3.59
CA TRP A 40 -7.16 -15.87 2.76
C TRP A 40 -6.11 -16.96 3.01
N ALA A 41 -4.83 -16.57 3.11
CA ALA A 41 -3.73 -17.47 3.47
C ALA A 41 -3.91 -18.07 4.88
N SER A 42 -4.41 -17.27 5.83
CA SER A 42 -4.68 -17.72 7.21
C SER A 42 -5.76 -18.80 7.29
N GLN A 43 -6.61 -18.91 6.26
CA GLN A 43 -7.61 -19.98 6.11
C GLN A 43 -7.07 -21.21 5.36
N LYS A 44 -5.77 -21.29 5.08
CA LYS A 44 -5.08 -22.40 4.37
C LYS A 44 -5.67 -22.75 3.00
N LYS A 45 -6.11 -21.73 2.26
CA LYS A 45 -6.68 -21.89 0.92
C LYS A 45 -5.60 -21.64 -0.13
N ASP A 46 -5.68 -22.34 -1.26
CA ASP A 46 -4.78 -22.13 -2.39
C ASP A 46 -4.99 -20.72 -2.98
N CYS A 47 -3.92 -19.93 -3.01
CA CYS A 47 -3.94 -18.53 -3.45
C CYS A 47 -4.38 -18.38 -4.92
N ARG A 48 -4.35 -19.45 -5.72
CA ARG A 48 -4.82 -19.44 -7.12
C ARG A 48 -6.35 -19.31 -7.28
N PHE A 49 -7.12 -19.51 -6.21
CA PHE A 49 -8.59 -19.37 -6.21
C PHE A 49 -9.07 -18.05 -5.59
N LEU A 50 -8.18 -17.06 -5.41
CA LEU A 50 -8.54 -15.70 -5.06
C LEU A 50 -9.25 -15.01 -6.25
N SER A 51 -10.57 -15.21 -6.36
CA SER A 51 -11.42 -14.47 -7.30
C SER A 51 -12.56 -13.76 -6.56
N SER A 52 -12.37 -12.46 -6.32
CA SER A 52 -13.48 -11.53 -6.15
C SER A 52 -13.75 -10.90 -7.52
N ASP A 53 -14.91 -11.18 -8.12
CA ASP A 53 -15.34 -10.68 -9.44
C ASP A 53 -15.49 -9.14 -9.51
N ARG A 54 -15.19 -8.41 -8.41
CA ARG A 54 -15.33 -6.95 -8.31
C ARG A 54 -14.03 -6.19 -8.03
N ASP A 55 -12.90 -6.87 -7.89
CA ASP A 55 -11.61 -6.23 -7.56
C ASP A 55 -10.80 -5.89 -8.82
N SER A 56 -10.05 -4.78 -8.80
CA SER A 56 -9.17 -4.39 -9.93
C SER A 56 -8.06 -5.42 -10.17
N LYS A 57 -7.46 -5.41 -11.36
CA LYS A 57 -6.37 -6.34 -11.71
C LYS A 57 -5.19 -6.17 -10.75
N GLU A 58 -4.90 -4.94 -10.35
CA GLU A 58 -3.82 -4.57 -9.43
C GLU A 58 -4.11 -5.08 -8.01
N CYS A 59 -5.36 -4.97 -7.55
CA CYS A 59 -5.80 -5.49 -6.25
C CYS A 59 -5.70 -7.02 -6.19
N ARG A 60 -6.01 -7.72 -7.29
CA ARG A 60 -5.88 -9.17 -7.39
C ARG A 60 -4.42 -9.64 -7.32
N ILE A 61 -3.52 -8.93 -8.00
CA ILE A 61 -2.07 -9.21 -7.93
C ILE A 61 -1.58 -9.00 -6.49
N ALA A 62 -1.96 -7.89 -5.85
CA ALA A 62 -1.57 -7.61 -4.46
C ALA A 62 -2.11 -8.67 -3.48
N GLN A 63 -3.35 -9.14 -3.67
CA GLN A 63 -3.94 -10.23 -2.89
C GLN A 63 -3.16 -11.54 -3.05
N GLU A 64 -2.80 -11.91 -4.28
CA GLU A 64 -2.08 -13.14 -4.58
C GLU A 64 -0.67 -13.12 -3.99
N GLU A 65 0.09 -12.04 -4.20
CA GLU A 65 1.45 -11.86 -3.66
C GLU A 65 1.47 -11.88 -2.13
N CYS A 66 0.54 -11.17 -1.48
CA CYS A 66 0.45 -11.17 -0.01
C CYS A 66 0.00 -12.53 0.55
N CYS A 67 -0.89 -13.24 -0.14
CA CYS A 67 -1.29 -14.60 0.22
C CYS A 67 -0.10 -15.57 0.16
N LEU A 68 0.67 -15.53 -0.93
CA LEU A 68 1.86 -16.37 -1.12
C LEU A 68 2.95 -16.06 -0.10
N SER A 69 3.22 -14.79 0.16
CA SER A 69 4.23 -14.34 1.14
C SER A 69 3.95 -14.91 2.54
N GLN A 70 2.69 -14.90 2.99
CA GLN A 70 2.31 -15.42 4.31
C GLN A 70 2.44 -16.94 4.40
N LEU A 71 2.09 -17.66 3.33
CA LEU A 71 2.30 -19.11 3.28
C LEU A 71 3.79 -19.46 3.22
N GLU A 72 4.61 -18.67 2.54
CA GLU A 72 6.07 -18.86 2.48
C GLU A 72 6.73 -18.74 3.86
N VAL A 73 6.33 -17.77 4.70
CA VAL A 73 6.82 -17.63 6.08
C VAL A 73 6.43 -18.83 6.94
N LEU A 74 5.20 -19.34 6.80
CA LEU A 74 4.69 -20.44 7.59
C LEU A 74 5.34 -21.80 7.23
N HIS A 75 5.52 -22.06 5.93
CA HIS A 75 5.88 -23.39 5.43
C HIS A 75 7.37 -23.58 5.10
N CYS A 76 8.16 -22.50 4.91
CA CYS A 76 9.60 -22.65 4.66
C CYS A 76 10.37 -23.30 5.82
N THR A 77 9.94 -23.08 7.06
CA THR A 77 10.54 -23.72 8.26
C THR A 77 10.45 -25.26 8.20
N THR A 78 9.34 -25.78 7.64
CA THR A 78 9.14 -27.21 7.42
C THR A 78 10.07 -27.72 6.31
N GLY A 79 10.23 -26.95 5.23
CA GLY A 79 11.18 -27.26 4.15
C GLY A 79 12.63 -27.33 4.61
N MET A 80 13.07 -26.39 5.44
CA MET A 80 14.41 -26.40 6.06
C MET A 80 14.61 -27.61 6.97
N ALA A 81 13.60 -27.96 7.78
CA ALA A 81 13.66 -29.12 8.66
C ALA A 81 13.78 -30.45 7.88
N ILE A 82 13.14 -30.55 6.71
CA ILE A 82 13.29 -31.70 5.80
C ILE A 82 14.71 -31.75 5.22
N ALA A 83 15.22 -30.63 4.72
CA ALA A 83 16.60 -30.50 4.21
C ALA A 83 17.67 -30.72 5.30
N SER A 84 17.30 -30.72 6.58
CA SER A 84 18.17 -31.10 7.69
C SER A 84 18.20 -32.60 7.98
N LYS A 85 17.24 -33.38 7.49
CA LYS A 85 17.07 -34.81 7.81
C LYS A 85 17.32 -35.74 6.62
N GLN A 86 17.15 -35.25 5.39
CA GLN A 86 17.31 -36.03 4.16
C GLN A 86 17.89 -35.19 3.02
N GLU A 87 18.61 -35.83 2.09
CA GLU A 87 19.23 -35.17 0.92
C GLU A 87 18.23 -34.90 -0.22
N ASN A 88 17.09 -35.61 -0.28
CA ASN A 88 16.07 -35.39 -1.30
C ASN A 88 14.85 -34.62 -0.77
N CYS A 89 14.37 -33.66 -1.54
CA CYS A 89 13.20 -32.83 -1.21
C CYS A 89 11.89 -33.42 -1.76
N ASP A 90 11.79 -34.74 -1.86
CA ASP A 90 10.61 -35.40 -2.42
C ASP A 90 9.55 -35.64 -1.34
N LEU A 91 8.38 -35.04 -1.57
CA LEU A 91 7.21 -35.15 -0.70
C LEU A 91 6.36 -36.36 -1.11
N PRO A 92 5.79 -37.13 -0.16
CA PRO A 92 5.16 -38.42 -0.43
C PRO A 92 3.75 -38.39 -1.07
N ARG A 93 3.34 -37.31 -1.75
CA ARG A 93 1.97 -37.20 -2.32
C ARG A 93 1.95 -36.63 -3.75
N GLU A 94 1.31 -37.36 -4.67
CA GLU A 94 1.21 -37.04 -6.11
C GLU A 94 0.27 -35.87 -6.46
N ASN A 95 -0.50 -35.33 -5.51
CA ASN A 95 -1.29 -34.11 -5.68
C ASN A 95 -0.68 -32.96 -4.87
N SER A 96 0.28 -32.24 -5.48
CA SER A 96 0.97 -31.12 -4.81
C SER A 96 0.04 -29.92 -4.58
N THR A 97 -0.31 -29.70 -3.30
CA THR A 97 -0.96 -28.48 -2.85
C THR A 97 -0.01 -27.27 -2.97
N CYS A 98 -0.52 -26.05 -2.87
CA CYS A 98 0.32 -24.85 -2.86
C CYS A 98 1.35 -24.90 -1.71
N GLU A 99 0.94 -25.41 -0.54
CA GLU A 99 1.81 -25.65 0.62
C GLU A 99 2.97 -26.61 0.27
N ASP A 100 2.67 -27.74 -0.38
CA ASP A 100 3.68 -28.74 -0.76
C ASP A 100 4.74 -28.15 -1.72
N LYS A 101 4.31 -27.28 -2.64
CA LYS A 101 5.22 -26.62 -3.59
C LYS A 101 6.15 -25.64 -2.89
N ILE A 102 5.64 -24.88 -1.92
CA ILE A 102 6.43 -23.95 -1.10
C ILE A 102 7.45 -24.75 -0.27
N ILE A 103 7.01 -25.79 0.44
CA ILE A 103 7.89 -26.65 1.25
C ILE A 103 9.02 -27.24 0.39
N LYS A 104 8.68 -27.78 -0.79
CA LYS A 104 9.66 -28.35 -1.73
C LYS A 104 10.67 -27.31 -2.22
N LYS A 105 10.21 -26.10 -2.55
CA LYS A 105 11.06 -24.98 -2.99
C LYS A 105 12.02 -24.54 -1.89
N CYS A 106 11.54 -24.31 -0.66
CA CYS A 106 12.40 -23.90 0.45
C CYS A 106 13.39 -25.01 0.85
N CYS A 107 12.97 -26.28 0.81
CA CYS A 107 13.86 -27.42 1.01
C CYS A 107 15.02 -27.43 0.01
N HIS A 108 14.73 -27.20 -1.28
CA HIS A 108 15.76 -27.17 -2.32
C HIS A 108 16.72 -25.98 -2.16
N CYS A 109 16.21 -24.80 -1.81
CA CYS A 109 17.05 -23.63 -1.52
C CYS A 109 17.98 -23.86 -0.32
N CYS A 110 17.50 -24.52 0.73
CA CYS A 110 18.30 -24.89 1.89
C CYS A 110 19.39 -25.91 1.54
N PHE A 111 19.05 -26.93 0.73
CA PHE A 111 20.01 -27.92 0.23
C PHE A 111 21.14 -27.26 -0.56
N LEU A 112 20.82 -26.35 -1.48
CA LEU A 112 21.81 -25.60 -2.25
C LEU A 112 22.73 -24.77 -1.33
N GLY A 113 22.20 -24.17 -0.26
CA GLY A 113 22.99 -23.45 0.73
C GLY A 113 24.02 -24.35 1.43
N LYS A 114 23.62 -25.56 1.81
CA LYS A 114 24.52 -26.55 2.43
C LYS A 114 25.59 -27.05 1.47
N GLU A 115 25.24 -27.31 0.22
CA GLU A 115 26.21 -27.74 -0.80
C GLU A 115 27.20 -26.62 -1.15
N ALA A 116 26.74 -25.36 -1.23
CA ALA A 116 27.62 -24.22 -1.41
C ALA A 116 28.65 -24.14 -0.28
N GLN A 117 28.22 -24.34 0.96
CA GLN A 117 29.12 -24.37 2.11
C GLN A 117 30.14 -25.52 2.03
N LYS A 118 29.72 -26.75 1.71
CA LYS A 118 30.62 -27.91 1.56
C LYS A 118 31.68 -27.68 0.47
N GLN A 119 31.33 -26.92 -0.57
CA GLN A 119 32.22 -26.57 -1.68
C GLN A 119 33.10 -25.36 -1.38
N GLY A 120 33.00 -24.76 -0.19
CA GLY A 120 33.75 -23.56 0.20
C GLY A 120 33.28 -22.26 -0.49
N ASN A 121 32.08 -22.27 -1.07
CA ASN A 121 31.50 -21.11 -1.72
C ASN A 121 30.90 -20.14 -0.68
N SER A 122 30.96 -18.84 -0.99
CA SER A 122 30.38 -17.81 -0.13
C SER A 122 28.87 -17.97 0.02
N CYS A 123 28.37 -17.90 1.25
CA CYS A 123 26.93 -17.85 1.54
C CYS A 123 26.24 -16.58 0.97
N GLU A 124 27.01 -15.62 0.46
CA GLU A 124 26.53 -14.46 -0.28
C GLU A 124 26.00 -14.82 -1.69
N GLN A 125 26.21 -16.06 -2.17
CA GLN A 125 25.53 -16.56 -3.38
C GLN A 125 24.00 -16.55 -3.28
N SER A 126 23.45 -16.47 -2.06
CA SER A 126 22.03 -16.18 -1.80
C SER A 126 21.51 -14.93 -2.54
N LEU A 127 22.37 -13.95 -2.82
CA LEU A 127 22.05 -12.70 -3.51
C LEU A 127 21.66 -12.89 -4.99
N LEU A 128 21.95 -14.06 -5.57
CA LEU A 128 21.58 -14.42 -6.95
C LEU A 128 20.25 -15.17 -7.04
N MET A 129 19.58 -15.39 -5.90
CA MET A 129 18.33 -16.13 -5.80
C MET A 129 17.16 -15.19 -5.45
N GLY A 130 15.93 -15.61 -5.73
CA GLY A 130 14.75 -14.83 -5.29
C GLY A 130 14.69 -14.70 -3.76
N TYR A 131 14.18 -13.56 -3.26
CA TYR A 131 14.21 -13.13 -1.85
C TYR A 131 14.07 -14.26 -0.82
N GLN A 132 12.96 -15.01 -0.86
CA GLN A 132 12.70 -16.06 0.12
C GLN A 132 13.64 -17.27 -0.01
N CYS A 133 14.05 -17.61 -1.23
CA CYS A 133 15.03 -18.67 -1.48
C CYS A 133 16.42 -18.25 -0.99
N GLY A 134 16.79 -16.98 -1.18
CA GLY A 134 18.04 -16.41 -0.70
C GLY A 134 18.15 -16.41 0.82
N LEU A 135 17.08 -16.03 1.52
CA LEU A 135 17.02 -16.11 2.99
C LEU A 135 17.24 -17.54 3.50
N VAL A 136 16.52 -18.51 2.93
CA VAL A 136 16.60 -19.92 3.31
C VAL A 136 17.98 -20.52 2.95
N PHE A 137 18.52 -20.19 1.77
CA PHE A 137 19.87 -20.58 1.35
C PHE A 137 20.92 -20.09 2.34
N ARG A 138 20.88 -18.79 2.69
CA ARG A 138 21.88 -18.18 3.57
C ARG A 138 21.80 -18.75 4.97
N ALA A 139 20.60 -18.94 5.52
CA ALA A 139 20.40 -19.57 6.81
C ALA A 139 21.04 -20.97 6.87
N CYS A 140 20.76 -21.82 5.88
CA CYS A 140 21.30 -23.18 5.82
C CYS A 140 22.80 -23.26 5.47
N CYS A 141 23.34 -22.26 4.77
CA CYS A 141 24.77 -22.15 4.47
C CYS A 141 25.59 -21.70 5.70
N VAL A 142 25.04 -20.79 6.52
CA VAL A 142 25.71 -20.25 7.73
C VAL A 142 25.62 -21.21 8.91
N GLU A 143 24.54 -21.99 9.06
CA GLU A 143 24.40 -22.96 10.16
C GLU A 143 25.53 -24.00 10.24
N GLY A 144 26.23 -24.30 9.14
CA GLY A 144 27.40 -25.19 9.19
C GLY A 144 28.71 -24.49 9.52
N HIS A 145 28.76 -23.15 9.62
CA HIS A 145 30.00 -22.40 9.88
C HIS A 145 30.42 -22.42 11.35
N GLU A 146 29.55 -22.85 12.28
CA GLU A 146 29.85 -22.94 13.71
C GLU A 146 30.69 -24.17 14.11
N ASN A 147 31.08 -25.04 13.15
CA ASN A 147 31.74 -26.31 13.47
C ASN A 147 33.07 -26.60 12.74
N SER A 148 33.72 -25.59 12.14
CA SER A 148 35.04 -25.79 11.50
C SER A 148 36.02 -24.69 11.84
N ASP A 149 36.40 -24.63 13.11
CA ASP A 149 37.66 -24.03 13.54
C ASP A 149 38.69 -25.17 13.65
N ALA A 150 39.22 -25.63 12.51
CA ALA A 150 40.38 -26.53 12.44
C ALA A 150 40.90 -26.71 11.01
N GLY A 151 42.16 -26.33 10.77
CA GLY A 151 43.03 -27.06 9.84
C GLY A 151 43.37 -26.37 8.53
N ILE A 152 44.45 -25.58 8.55
CA ILE A 152 45.31 -25.30 7.40
C ILE A 152 45.96 -26.63 6.96
N VAL A 153 45.77 -27.07 5.70
CA VAL A 153 46.70 -27.98 5.01
C VAL A 153 46.75 -27.66 3.50
N ASP A 154 47.97 -27.50 3.03
CA ASP A 154 48.46 -27.31 1.66
C ASP A 154 48.41 -28.63 0.84
N GLY A 155 48.16 -28.56 -0.47
CA GLY A 155 48.50 -29.65 -1.41
C GLY A 155 47.50 -29.98 -2.54
N PRO A 156 47.97 -30.54 -3.69
CA PRO A 156 47.53 -30.15 -5.03
C PRO A 156 46.69 -31.20 -5.79
N ASN A 157 46.28 -30.80 -7.01
CA ASN A 157 45.64 -31.57 -8.10
C ASN A 157 44.11 -31.78 -8.03
N LYS A 158 43.40 -31.13 -8.95
CA LYS A 158 42.51 -31.81 -9.89
C LYS A 158 42.32 -31.00 -11.17
N GLU A 159 42.46 -31.71 -12.29
CA GLU A 159 42.53 -31.25 -13.67
C GLU A 159 41.31 -30.43 -14.10
N VAL A 160 41.57 -29.30 -14.77
CA VAL A 160 40.55 -28.53 -15.51
C VAL A 160 40.56 -29.03 -16.95
N VAL A 161 39.41 -29.55 -17.39
CA VAL A 161 39.13 -29.83 -18.79
C VAL A 161 39.03 -28.48 -19.52
N GLU A 162 39.98 -28.20 -20.41
CA GLU A 162 39.94 -27.02 -21.29
C GLU A 162 38.78 -27.13 -22.27
N ILE A 163 37.86 -26.16 -22.20
CA ILE A 163 36.94 -25.83 -23.29
C ILE A 163 37.35 -24.45 -23.79
N ASN A 164 37.88 -24.39 -25.02
CA ASN A 164 38.32 -23.16 -25.67
C ASN A 164 37.17 -22.14 -25.76
N LEU A 165 37.30 -21.04 -25.02
CA LEU A 165 36.38 -19.90 -24.92
C LEU A 165 37.09 -18.58 -25.27
N GLU A 166 37.97 -18.59 -26.28
CA GLU A 166 38.86 -17.45 -26.56
C GLU A 166 38.24 -16.25 -27.30
N ASP A 167 37.00 -16.31 -27.82
CA ASP A 167 36.48 -15.19 -28.65
C ASP A 167 35.42 -14.28 -27.99
N HIS A 168 34.98 -14.55 -26.75
CA HIS A 168 34.00 -13.70 -26.05
C HIS A 168 34.58 -12.87 -24.89
N TYR A 169 35.88 -13.00 -24.59
CA TYR A 169 36.51 -12.50 -23.36
C TYR A 169 37.39 -11.25 -23.50
N LEU A 170 37.60 -10.74 -24.72
CA LEU A 170 38.50 -9.60 -24.94
C LEU A 170 37.84 -8.22 -24.84
N ASN A 171 36.50 -8.13 -24.77
CA ASN A 171 35.78 -6.85 -24.81
C ASN A 171 34.74 -6.69 -23.69
N ASP A 172 34.94 -7.35 -22.55
CA ASP A 172 34.10 -7.17 -21.36
C ASP A 172 34.39 -5.82 -20.70
N ARG A 173 33.42 -4.90 -20.78
CA ARG A 173 33.51 -3.55 -20.20
C ARG A 173 33.48 -3.54 -18.67
N CYS A 174 33.17 -4.68 -18.03
CA CYS A 174 33.22 -4.85 -16.58
C CYS A 174 34.54 -5.44 -16.09
N ARG A 175 35.50 -5.74 -16.98
CA ARG A 175 36.81 -6.26 -16.60
C ARG A 175 37.55 -5.24 -15.73
N GLY A 176 37.92 -5.66 -14.51
CA GLY A 176 38.57 -4.79 -13.52
C GLY A 176 37.60 -3.95 -12.67
N GLY A 177 36.32 -4.31 -12.62
CA GLY A 177 35.28 -3.62 -11.82
C GLY A 177 34.34 -2.74 -12.65
N GLY A 178 34.75 -2.39 -13.88
CA GLY A 178 33.95 -1.55 -14.77
C GLY A 178 33.71 -0.13 -14.21
N PRO A 179 32.76 0.63 -14.79
CA PRO A 179 32.41 1.97 -14.30
C PRO A 179 31.51 1.97 -13.06
N CYS A 180 31.05 0.79 -12.62
CA CYS A 180 30.14 0.65 -11.49
C CYS A 180 30.91 0.61 -10.18
N THR A 181 30.39 1.31 -9.17
CA THR A 181 30.97 1.29 -7.81
C THR A 181 30.86 -0.06 -7.10
N GLN A 182 29.86 -0.87 -7.45
CA GLN A 182 29.62 -2.19 -6.84
C GLN A 182 29.53 -3.28 -7.91
N GLN A 183 28.33 -3.66 -8.33
CA GLN A 183 28.16 -4.74 -9.30
C GLN A 183 28.08 -4.20 -10.72
N CYS A 184 28.83 -4.80 -11.64
CA CYS A 184 28.87 -4.46 -13.05
C CYS A 184 28.47 -5.68 -13.88
N ARG A 185 27.52 -5.51 -14.81
CA ARG A 185 27.16 -6.52 -15.79
C ARG A 185 27.21 -5.95 -17.21
N ASP A 186 28.04 -6.54 -18.05
CA ASP A 186 28.05 -6.22 -19.49
C ASP A 186 26.91 -6.95 -20.20
N THR A 187 26.09 -6.20 -20.94
CA THR A 187 24.96 -6.73 -21.73
C THR A 187 25.28 -6.85 -23.22
N GLY A 188 26.53 -6.61 -23.63
CA GLY A 188 26.99 -6.55 -25.01
C GLY A 188 26.70 -5.21 -25.70
N THR A 189 25.60 -4.53 -25.35
CA THR A 189 25.24 -3.20 -25.90
C THR A 189 25.49 -2.08 -24.91
N SER A 190 25.26 -2.32 -23.61
CA SER A 190 25.48 -1.35 -22.52
C SER A 190 26.06 -2.00 -21.26
N VAL A 191 26.51 -1.19 -20.31
CA VAL A 191 26.89 -1.63 -18.96
C VAL A 191 25.72 -1.37 -18.02
N LEU A 192 25.30 -2.39 -17.28
CA LEU A 192 24.29 -2.29 -16.25
C LEU A 192 24.96 -2.38 -14.88
N CYS A 193 24.75 -1.36 -14.04
CA CYS A 193 25.21 -1.37 -12.66
C CYS A 193 24.08 -1.76 -11.71
N SER A 194 24.40 -2.56 -10.70
CA SER A 194 23.50 -2.90 -9.60
C SER A 194 24.23 -2.77 -8.26
N CYS A 195 23.45 -2.56 -7.19
CA CYS A 195 23.98 -2.37 -5.85
C CYS A 195 23.76 -3.62 -4.99
N PHE A 196 24.66 -3.82 -4.03
CA PHE A 196 24.48 -4.76 -2.93
C PHE A 196 23.27 -4.34 -2.07
N MET A 197 22.71 -5.30 -1.35
CA MET A 197 21.63 -5.03 -0.40
C MET A 197 22.07 -3.96 0.61
N GLY A 198 21.17 -3.03 0.94
CA GLY A 198 21.47 -1.89 1.80
C GLY A 198 22.06 -0.68 1.07
N TYR A 199 22.20 -0.72 -0.26
CA TYR A 199 22.68 0.40 -1.07
C TYR A 199 21.68 0.76 -2.18
N GLN A 200 21.63 2.05 -2.53
CA GLN A 200 20.76 2.60 -3.57
C GLN A 200 21.59 3.12 -4.75
N LEU A 201 21.15 2.76 -5.97
CA LEU A 201 21.76 3.26 -7.20
C LEU A 201 21.36 4.72 -7.43
N GLN A 202 22.37 5.57 -7.58
CA GLN A 202 22.20 6.99 -7.84
C GLN A 202 21.67 7.25 -9.26
N PRO A 203 21.10 8.44 -9.51
CA PRO A 203 20.57 8.80 -10.83
C PRO A 203 21.60 8.78 -11.97
N ASP A 204 22.90 8.80 -11.63
CA ASP A 204 23.98 8.62 -12.59
C ASP A 204 24.01 7.21 -13.20
N GLY A 205 23.38 6.23 -12.55
CA GLY A 205 23.32 4.83 -12.99
C GLY A 205 24.60 4.03 -12.71
N PHE A 206 25.57 4.57 -11.96
CA PHE A 206 26.88 3.94 -11.70
C PHE A 206 27.25 3.89 -10.22
N THR A 207 26.78 4.86 -9.43
CA THR A 207 27.18 5.03 -8.04
C THR A 207 26.16 4.40 -7.10
N CYS A 208 26.62 3.55 -6.19
CA CYS A 208 25.83 2.92 -5.15
C CYS A 208 26.16 3.59 -3.82
N GLU A 209 25.17 4.26 -3.23
CA GLU A 209 25.30 4.88 -1.92
C GLU A 209 24.58 4.08 -0.87
N ASP A 210 25.14 4.08 0.33
CA ASP A 210 24.57 3.43 1.50
C ASP A 210 23.19 4.01 1.85
N ILE A 211 22.21 3.14 2.07
CA ILE A 211 20.89 3.56 2.52
C ILE A 211 20.97 3.80 4.01
N ASN A 212 20.78 5.04 4.47
CA ASN A 212 20.76 5.32 5.90
C ASN A 212 19.41 4.94 6.52
N GLU A 213 19.29 3.72 7.04
CA GLU A 213 18.04 3.20 7.60
C GLU A 213 17.58 3.96 8.85
N CYS A 214 18.50 4.64 9.55
CA CYS A 214 18.15 5.48 10.70
C CYS A 214 17.37 6.75 10.31
N ILE A 215 17.41 7.14 9.03
CA ILE A 215 16.64 8.28 8.49
C ILE A 215 15.44 7.78 7.68
N THR A 216 15.63 6.72 6.89
CA THR A 216 14.64 6.26 5.91
C THR A 216 13.57 5.33 6.48
N ALA A 217 13.82 4.64 7.60
CA ALA A 217 12.86 3.73 8.24
C ALA A 217 12.33 4.29 9.57
N ALA A 218 11.03 4.65 9.59
CA ALA A 218 10.33 4.95 10.84
C ALA A 218 10.29 3.66 11.70
N ASN A 219 10.89 3.71 12.90
CA ASN A 219 11.10 2.56 13.80
C ASN A 219 12.15 1.53 13.34
N ALA A 220 13.27 1.97 12.75
CA ALA A 220 14.39 1.08 12.42
C ALA A 220 14.82 0.18 13.59
N CYS A 221 14.81 0.71 14.82
CA CYS A 221 15.16 -0.03 16.05
C CYS A 221 13.98 -0.14 17.02
N SER A 222 14.05 -1.12 17.94
CA SER A 222 13.05 -1.29 19.00
C SER A 222 13.10 -0.15 20.01
N ILE A 223 11.99 0.06 20.73
CA ILE A 223 11.86 1.09 21.77
C ILE A 223 13.01 0.96 22.79
N GLY A 224 13.73 2.06 23.04
CA GLY A 224 14.88 2.12 23.96
C GLY A 224 16.24 1.73 23.35
N GLN A 225 16.36 1.69 22.01
CA GLN A 225 17.62 1.45 21.30
C GLN A 225 18.00 2.64 20.39
N ILE A 226 19.30 2.90 20.27
CA ILE A 226 19.84 3.93 19.38
C ILE A 226 20.20 3.27 18.04
N CYS A 227 19.67 3.81 16.95
CA CYS A 227 20.04 3.37 15.60
C CYS A 227 21.41 3.93 15.21
N VAL A 228 22.30 3.05 14.76
CA VAL A 228 23.62 3.40 14.22
C VAL A 228 23.69 2.91 12.79
N ASN A 229 23.80 3.85 11.83
CA ASN A 229 23.96 3.52 10.43
C ASN A 229 25.31 2.83 10.19
N THR A 230 25.33 1.78 9.39
CA THR A 230 26.55 1.06 9.00
C THR A 230 26.56 0.88 7.49
N MET A 231 27.71 0.62 6.87
CA MET A 231 27.71 0.48 5.41
C MET A 231 26.99 -0.82 5.01
N GLY A 232 25.88 -0.71 4.28
CA GLY A 232 25.02 -1.78 3.78
C GLY A 232 23.99 -2.33 4.77
N SER A 233 23.85 -1.72 5.95
CA SER A 233 22.93 -2.16 7.01
C SER A 233 22.85 -1.09 8.10
N PHE A 234 22.05 -1.32 9.12
CA PHE A 234 22.15 -0.60 10.39
C PHE A 234 22.33 -1.58 11.54
N ARG A 235 22.72 -1.06 12.71
CA ARG A 235 22.66 -1.82 13.96
C ARG A 235 22.01 -0.99 15.05
N CYS A 236 21.28 -1.68 15.91
CA CYS A 236 20.69 -1.09 17.09
C CYS A 236 21.65 -1.26 18.27
N GLN A 237 22.16 -0.14 18.79
CA GLN A 237 23.01 -0.13 19.97
C GLN A 237 22.15 0.04 21.22
N ARG A 238 22.43 -0.78 22.25
CA ARG A 238 21.77 -0.68 23.55
C ARG A 238 22.28 0.54 24.32
N GLU A 239 21.36 1.35 24.82
CA GLU A 239 21.65 2.39 25.79
C GLU A 239 21.84 1.73 27.18
N THR A 240 22.84 2.15 27.96
CA THR A 240 23.11 1.62 29.32
C THR A 240 22.09 2.08 30.36
N ASN A 241 21.10 2.87 29.93
CA ASN A 241 19.93 3.29 30.66
C ASN A 241 18.72 3.17 29.72
N CYS A 242 17.53 2.87 30.24
CA CYS A 242 16.35 2.62 29.39
C CYS A 242 15.66 3.91 28.91
N GLY A 243 16.35 5.06 28.96
CA GLY A 243 15.70 6.37 28.82
C GLY A 243 14.69 6.68 29.94
N THR A 244 13.95 7.77 29.80
CA THR A 244 12.89 8.18 30.74
C THR A 244 11.60 7.39 30.50
N GLY A 245 10.93 6.93 31.57
CA GLY A 245 9.66 6.18 31.48
C GLY A 245 9.82 4.66 31.45
N TYR A 246 11.05 4.15 31.48
CA TYR A 246 11.35 2.71 31.48
C TYR A 246 12.35 2.37 32.59
N GLN A 247 12.21 1.19 33.18
CA GLN A 247 13.11 0.63 34.18
C GLN A 247 13.81 -0.62 33.67
N LEU A 248 15.07 -0.80 34.07
CA LEU A 248 15.86 -1.97 33.71
C LEU A 248 15.48 -3.13 34.63
N THR A 249 15.07 -4.25 34.04
CA THR A 249 14.80 -5.49 34.78
C THR A 249 16.08 -6.32 34.99
N ASP A 250 16.02 -7.31 35.88
CA ASP A 250 17.14 -8.23 36.19
C ASP A 250 17.68 -9.00 34.97
N TYR A 251 16.90 -9.08 33.88
CA TYR A 251 17.27 -9.69 32.61
C TYR A 251 17.84 -8.69 31.58
N ASN A 252 18.19 -7.47 31.99
CA ASN A 252 18.60 -6.37 31.11
C ASN A 252 17.57 -6.01 30.04
N LEU A 253 16.28 -6.22 30.32
CA LEU A 253 15.17 -5.80 29.47
C LEU A 253 14.57 -4.51 30.02
N CYS A 254 14.36 -3.51 29.16
CA CYS A 254 13.65 -2.29 29.52
C CYS A 254 12.16 -2.57 29.61
N LYS A 255 11.64 -2.53 30.83
CA LYS A 255 10.21 -2.64 31.10
C LYS A 255 9.65 -1.25 31.34
N ASP A 256 8.51 -0.99 30.72
CA ASP A 256 7.70 0.19 30.97
C ASP A 256 7.43 0.39 32.47
N ILE A 257 7.57 1.62 32.95
CA ILE A 257 7.19 1.98 34.32
C ILE A 257 5.70 2.25 34.31
N ASP A 258 4.89 1.37 34.91
CA ASP A 258 3.46 1.65 35.05
C ASP A 258 3.25 2.72 36.14
N GLU A 259 3.10 3.99 35.75
CA GLU A 259 2.93 5.08 36.71
C GLU A 259 1.58 5.02 37.44
N CYS A 260 0.62 4.28 36.87
CA CYS A 260 -0.71 4.06 37.45
C CYS A 260 -0.70 3.01 38.55
N GLU A 261 0.10 1.95 38.41
CA GLU A 261 0.29 0.93 39.43
C GLU A 261 1.25 1.39 40.53
N THR A 262 2.31 2.11 40.15
CA THR A 262 3.32 2.62 41.10
C THR A 262 2.87 3.86 41.86
N GLY A 263 1.79 4.52 41.43
CA GLY A 263 1.22 5.69 42.09
C GLY A 263 2.03 6.98 41.92
N ILE A 264 2.96 7.02 40.96
CA ILE A 264 3.83 8.18 40.67
C ILE A 264 3.24 9.13 39.62
N HIS A 265 1.97 8.94 39.26
CA HIS A 265 1.24 9.81 38.34
C HIS A 265 0.77 11.12 39.01
N ASN A 266 0.65 12.20 38.24
CA ASN A 266 0.14 13.49 38.71
C ASN A 266 -1.31 13.77 38.29
N CYS A 267 -2.10 12.72 38.00
CA CYS A 267 -3.52 12.86 37.67
C CYS A 267 -4.32 13.53 38.80
N LEU A 268 -5.18 14.49 38.42
CA LEU A 268 -6.13 15.13 39.33
C LEU A 268 -7.14 14.10 39.89
N PRO A 269 -7.75 14.35 41.06
CA PRO A 269 -8.72 13.43 41.67
C PRO A 269 -9.90 13.03 40.77
N ASP A 270 -10.30 13.89 39.82
CA ASP A 270 -11.38 13.63 38.86
C ASP A 270 -10.94 12.87 37.60
N PHE A 271 -9.67 12.45 37.54
CA PHE A 271 -9.07 11.77 36.40
C PHE A 271 -8.59 10.37 36.82
N ILE A 272 -8.71 9.42 35.90
CA ILE A 272 -8.20 8.06 35.95
C ILE A 272 -6.87 8.03 35.21
N CYS A 273 -5.83 7.51 35.86
CA CYS A 273 -4.56 7.23 35.22
C CYS A 273 -4.71 6.07 34.22
N GLN A 274 -4.14 6.23 33.03
CA GLN A 274 -3.98 5.17 32.05
C GLN A 274 -2.51 5.10 31.62
N ASN A 275 -1.89 3.95 31.86
CA ASN A 275 -0.51 3.68 31.49
C ASN A 275 -0.34 3.60 29.97
N THR A 276 0.79 4.08 29.46
CA THR A 276 1.18 4.05 28.04
C THR A 276 2.67 3.73 27.93
N PRO A 277 3.16 3.10 26.85
CA PRO A 277 4.59 2.83 26.74
C PRO A 277 5.44 4.11 26.86
N GLY A 278 6.24 4.20 27.93
CA GLY A 278 7.15 5.29 28.26
C GLY A 278 6.52 6.48 28.97
N SER A 279 5.23 6.42 29.33
CA SER A 279 4.52 7.53 30.00
C SER A 279 3.14 7.12 30.55
N PHE A 280 2.38 8.08 31.08
CA PHE A 280 0.97 7.89 31.40
C PHE A 280 0.13 9.04 30.88
N ARG A 281 -1.17 8.80 30.71
CA ARG A 281 -2.15 9.85 30.46
C ARG A 281 -3.27 9.83 31.49
N CYS A 282 -3.72 11.01 31.88
CA CYS A 282 -4.86 11.18 32.75
C CYS A 282 -6.12 11.39 31.91
N ARG A 283 -7.08 10.48 32.02
CA ARG A 283 -8.39 10.63 31.36
C ARG A 283 -9.48 10.91 32.39
N PRO A 284 -10.50 11.72 32.11
CA PRO A 284 -11.55 11.99 33.09
C PRO A 284 -12.26 10.72 33.58
N LYS A 285 -12.58 10.66 34.89
CA LYS A 285 -13.37 9.56 35.50
C LYS A 285 -14.73 9.42 34.87
N GLN A 286 -15.34 10.55 34.54
CA GLN A 286 -16.59 10.61 33.81
C GLN A 286 -16.26 10.68 32.33
N GLN A 287 -16.41 9.56 31.61
CA GLN A 287 -16.62 9.64 30.18
C GLN A 287 -18.03 10.14 29.94
N CYS A 288 -18.17 11.16 29.10
CA CYS A 288 -19.48 11.64 28.72
C CYS A 288 -20.24 10.54 27.98
N LYS A 289 -21.57 10.56 28.12
CA LYS A 289 -22.44 9.69 27.33
C LYS A 289 -22.25 10.02 25.85
N ILE A 290 -22.55 9.05 24.98
CA ILE A 290 -22.61 9.29 23.53
C ILE A 290 -23.53 10.49 23.27
N GLY A 291 -23.09 11.44 22.45
CA GLY A 291 -23.77 12.72 22.21
C GLY A 291 -23.27 13.89 23.06
N PHE A 292 -22.27 13.70 23.93
CA PHE A 292 -21.72 14.75 24.80
C PHE A 292 -20.19 14.80 24.74
N ILE A 293 -19.61 15.99 24.86
CA ILE A 293 -18.16 16.25 24.96
C ILE A 293 -17.81 16.91 26.30
N GLN A 294 -16.56 16.81 26.73
CA GLN A 294 -16.09 17.49 27.95
C GLN A 294 -15.58 18.89 27.63
N ASP A 295 -16.02 19.87 28.42
CA ASP A 295 -15.41 21.19 28.42
C ASP A 295 -14.06 21.18 29.17
N ALA A 296 -13.37 22.33 29.19
CA ALA A 296 -12.08 22.49 29.85
C ALA A 296 -12.10 22.24 31.38
N LEU A 297 -13.29 22.17 31.98
CA LEU A 297 -13.50 21.91 33.40
C LEU A 297 -13.99 20.47 33.66
N GLY A 298 -14.04 19.62 32.63
CA GLY A 298 -14.47 18.23 32.73
C GLY A 298 -16.00 18.04 32.77
N LYS A 299 -16.79 19.10 32.58
CA LYS A 299 -18.25 19.04 32.53
C LYS A 299 -18.70 18.53 31.16
N CYS A 300 -19.61 17.55 31.16
CA CYS A 300 -20.23 17.07 29.94
C CYS A 300 -21.22 18.12 29.41
N ILE A 301 -20.96 18.59 28.20
CA ILE A 301 -21.84 19.45 27.42
C ILE A 301 -22.31 18.70 26.18
N ASP A 302 -23.55 18.95 25.80
CA ASP A 302 -24.19 18.36 24.63
C ASP A 302 -23.45 18.75 23.34
N ILE A 303 -23.28 17.79 22.42
CA ILE A 303 -22.71 18.03 21.09
C ILE A 303 -23.83 18.59 20.23
N ASN A 304 -23.69 19.83 19.75
CA ASN A 304 -24.66 20.36 18.80
C ASN A 304 -24.38 19.83 17.39
N GLU A 305 -25.03 18.73 16.99
CA GLU A 305 -24.80 18.12 15.67
C GLU A 305 -25.25 19.03 14.53
N CYS A 306 -26.18 19.96 14.77
CA CYS A 306 -26.67 20.91 13.76
C CYS A 306 -25.63 21.96 13.36
N LEU A 307 -24.54 22.13 14.13
CA LEU A 307 -23.42 23.02 13.80
C LEU A 307 -22.27 22.28 13.11
N THR A 308 -22.41 20.98 12.85
CA THR A 308 -21.36 20.17 12.21
C THR A 308 -21.36 20.36 10.69
N LEU A 309 -20.18 20.26 10.08
CA LEU A 309 -19.99 20.40 8.62
C LEU A 309 -20.70 19.31 7.80
N ALA A 310 -21.13 18.21 8.44
CA ALA A 310 -21.66 17.03 7.78
C ALA A 310 -23.15 17.12 7.41
N ALA A 311 -23.86 18.20 7.76
CA ALA A 311 -25.30 18.37 7.54
C ALA A 311 -26.09 17.09 7.93
N PRO A 312 -26.32 16.86 9.24
CA PRO A 312 -26.72 15.55 9.77
C PRO A 312 -28.14 15.11 9.38
N CYS A 313 -28.96 16.01 8.83
CA CYS A 313 -30.32 15.72 8.37
C CYS A 313 -30.39 15.56 6.84
N PRO A 314 -31.29 14.69 6.32
CA PRO A 314 -31.56 14.58 4.89
C PRO A 314 -31.93 15.92 4.25
N ALA A 315 -31.58 16.08 2.97
CA ALA A 315 -31.88 17.27 2.20
C ALA A 315 -33.36 17.68 2.32
N GLY A 316 -33.56 18.92 2.76
CA GLY A 316 -34.87 19.53 2.97
C GLY A 316 -35.56 19.29 4.31
N GLN A 317 -34.81 18.87 5.33
CA GLN A 317 -35.25 18.85 6.74
C GLN A 317 -34.43 19.85 7.57
N ALA A 318 -35.06 20.49 8.55
CA ALA A 318 -34.36 21.33 9.52
C ALA A 318 -33.82 20.49 10.68
N CYS A 319 -32.56 20.70 11.03
CA CYS A 319 -31.93 20.09 12.21
C CYS A 319 -32.31 20.87 13.47
N ILE A 320 -32.70 20.15 14.52
CA ILE A 320 -33.00 20.67 15.85
C ILE A 320 -32.10 19.94 16.84
N ASN A 321 -31.28 20.68 17.57
CA ASN A 321 -30.43 20.11 18.59
C ASN A 321 -31.25 19.64 19.79
N THR A 322 -30.96 18.45 20.30
CA THR A 322 -31.63 17.85 21.47
C THR A 322 -30.60 17.33 22.45
N ASP A 323 -30.94 17.17 23.72
CA ASP A 323 -29.97 16.70 24.71
C ASP A 323 -29.50 15.26 24.39
N GLY A 324 -28.23 15.12 24.01
CA GLY A 324 -27.57 13.88 23.63
C GLY A 324 -27.79 13.42 22.18
N SER A 325 -28.48 14.20 21.33
CA SER A 325 -28.74 13.85 19.93
C SER A 325 -29.30 15.04 19.12
N PHE A 326 -29.79 14.79 17.91
CA PHE A 326 -30.53 15.76 17.10
C PHE A 326 -31.81 15.17 16.53
N ALA A 327 -32.77 16.04 16.23
CA ALA A 327 -34.01 15.70 15.55
C ALA A 327 -34.10 16.43 14.20
N CYS A 328 -34.59 15.73 13.17
CA CYS A 328 -34.86 16.32 11.87
C CYS A 328 -36.36 16.55 11.69
N GLN A 329 -36.77 17.80 11.49
CA GLN A 329 -38.18 18.16 11.30
C GLN A 329 -38.49 18.44 9.82
N ARG A 330 -39.57 17.83 9.33
CA ARG A 330 -40.07 17.94 7.93
C ARG A 330 -40.85 19.22 7.65
N ASN A 331 -41.39 19.89 8.67
CA ASN A 331 -42.26 21.05 8.48
C ASN A 331 -41.43 22.32 8.58
N VAL A 332 -40.85 22.73 7.46
CA VAL A 332 -40.04 23.93 7.38
C VAL A 332 -40.82 25.01 6.61
N PRO A 333 -41.31 26.08 7.26
CA PRO A 333 -41.88 27.23 6.55
C PRO A 333 -40.83 28.07 5.81
N ASN A 334 -39.53 27.78 5.99
CA ASN A 334 -38.45 28.54 5.37
C ASN A 334 -37.21 27.68 5.03
N CYS A 335 -37.04 27.32 3.76
CA CYS A 335 -36.12 26.28 3.28
C CYS A 335 -34.62 26.59 3.33
N GLY A 336 -34.21 27.72 3.94
CA GLY A 336 -32.81 28.17 3.86
C GLY A 336 -32.46 28.66 2.45
N ARG A 337 -31.20 29.06 2.25
CA ARG A 337 -30.72 29.59 0.96
C ARG A 337 -30.44 28.44 -0.01
N GLY A 338 -30.79 28.59 -1.29
CA GLY A 338 -30.58 27.55 -2.32
C GLY A 338 -31.67 26.49 -2.40
N TYR A 339 -32.74 26.60 -1.59
CA TYR A 339 -33.86 25.65 -1.60
C TYR A 339 -35.21 26.39 -1.57
N HIS A 340 -36.21 25.82 -2.22
CA HIS A 340 -37.60 26.29 -2.18
C HIS A 340 -38.54 25.19 -1.65
N LEU A 341 -39.78 25.54 -1.31
CA LEU A 341 -40.79 24.54 -0.98
C LEU A 341 -41.28 23.86 -2.27
N ASN A 342 -41.50 22.54 -2.23
CA ASN A 342 -42.26 21.87 -3.28
C ASN A 342 -43.70 22.42 -3.35
N GLU A 343 -44.43 22.10 -4.42
CA GLU A 343 -45.81 22.56 -4.63
C GLU A 343 -46.75 22.27 -3.44
N GLU A 344 -46.54 21.13 -2.78
CA GLU A 344 -47.31 20.71 -1.61
C GLU A 344 -46.89 21.38 -0.28
N LYS A 345 -45.79 22.16 -0.28
CA LYS A 345 -45.19 22.78 0.91
C LYS A 345 -44.81 21.80 2.02
N THR A 346 -44.48 20.56 1.66
CA THR A 346 -44.17 19.45 2.56
C THR A 346 -42.68 19.15 2.69
N ARG A 347 -41.87 19.60 1.74
CA ARG A 347 -40.42 19.42 1.75
C ARG A 347 -39.71 20.51 0.96
N CYS A 348 -38.46 20.77 1.32
CA CYS A 348 -37.62 21.66 0.54
C CYS A 348 -36.97 20.91 -0.62
N VAL A 349 -36.99 21.53 -1.78
CA VAL A 349 -36.39 21.06 -3.03
C VAL A 349 -35.30 22.03 -3.43
N ASP A 350 -34.23 21.48 -3.95
CA ASP A 350 -33.08 22.23 -4.46
C ASP A 350 -33.52 23.20 -5.56
N VAL A 351 -33.01 24.43 -5.53
CA VAL A 351 -33.23 25.40 -6.61
C VAL A 351 -32.15 25.15 -7.65
N ASP A 352 -32.53 24.68 -8.84
CA ASP A 352 -31.58 24.56 -9.94
C ASP A 352 -31.27 25.94 -10.53
N GLU A 353 -30.19 26.57 -10.06
CA GLU A 353 -29.80 27.89 -10.54
C GLU A 353 -29.34 27.87 -12.01
N CYS A 354 -28.93 26.71 -12.54
CA CYS A 354 -28.51 26.57 -13.94
C CYS A 354 -29.67 26.54 -14.93
N SER A 355 -30.87 26.20 -14.45
CA SER A 355 -32.11 26.21 -15.24
C SER A 355 -32.75 27.62 -15.33
N GLY A 356 -32.20 28.61 -14.61
CA GLY A 356 -32.67 30.00 -14.61
C GLY A 356 -32.11 30.87 -15.75
N SER A 357 -32.81 31.97 -16.06
CA SER A 357 -32.34 33.03 -16.96
C SER A 357 -32.37 34.38 -16.22
N PRO A 358 -31.27 35.16 -16.20
CA PRO A 358 -30.01 34.94 -16.92
C PRO A 358 -29.17 33.79 -16.33
N GLN A 359 -28.33 33.16 -17.15
CA GLN A 359 -27.42 32.11 -16.69
C GLN A 359 -26.50 32.65 -15.59
N PRO A 360 -26.34 31.91 -14.47
CA PRO A 360 -25.62 32.43 -13.31
C PRO A 360 -24.08 32.37 -13.47
N CYS A 361 -23.61 31.65 -14.49
CA CYS A 361 -22.21 31.61 -14.88
C CYS A 361 -21.96 32.57 -16.04
N GLY A 362 -20.88 33.35 -15.97
CA GLY A 362 -20.48 34.27 -17.04
C GLY A 362 -20.05 33.53 -18.32
N GLU A 363 -19.82 34.28 -19.40
CA GLU A 363 -19.41 33.71 -20.69
C GLU A 363 -18.17 32.78 -20.55
N GLY A 364 -18.17 31.69 -21.33
CA GLY A 364 -17.09 30.69 -21.31
C GLY A 364 -17.14 29.67 -20.17
N HIS A 365 -18.15 29.75 -19.28
CA HIS A 365 -18.34 28.79 -18.18
C HIS A 365 -19.58 27.92 -18.39
N THR A 366 -19.47 26.65 -18.06
CA THR A 366 -20.58 25.70 -17.94
C THR A 366 -21.10 25.72 -16.51
N CYS A 367 -22.40 25.97 -16.34
CA CYS A 367 -23.06 25.88 -15.04
C CYS A 367 -23.34 24.42 -14.67
N ILE A 368 -23.03 24.04 -13.44
CA ILE A 368 -23.31 22.71 -12.88
C ILE A 368 -24.06 22.90 -11.56
N ASN A 369 -25.31 22.45 -11.54
CA ASN A 369 -26.14 22.50 -10.35
C ASN A 369 -25.62 21.55 -9.25
N SER A 370 -25.78 21.93 -7.99
CA SER A 370 -25.45 21.11 -6.84
C SER A 370 -26.46 21.32 -5.71
N PRO A 371 -26.63 20.37 -4.78
CA PRO A 371 -27.57 20.57 -3.68
C PRO A 371 -27.22 21.83 -2.85
N GLY A 372 -28.11 22.83 -2.89
CA GLY A 372 -28.06 24.08 -2.15
C GLY A 372 -27.22 25.21 -2.78
N SER A 373 -26.67 25.00 -3.99
CA SER A 373 -25.82 25.97 -4.70
C SER A 373 -25.52 25.50 -6.13
N TYR A 374 -24.85 26.32 -6.94
CA TYR A 374 -24.27 25.90 -8.22
C TYR A 374 -22.75 26.14 -8.23
N ARG A 375 -22.06 25.52 -9.20
CA ARG A 375 -20.66 25.84 -9.53
C ARG A 375 -20.50 26.11 -11.02
N CYS A 376 -19.57 27.00 -11.35
CA CYS A 376 -19.19 27.32 -12.72
C CYS A 376 -17.87 26.63 -13.05
N GLN A 377 -17.83 25.89 -14.15
CA GLN A 377 -16.64 25.20 -14.63
C GLN A 377 -16.25 25.73 -16.01
N CYS A 378 -14.95 25.91 -16.28
CA CYS A 378 -14.49 26.26 -17.61
C CYS A 378 -14.82 25.16 -18.62
N GLN A 379 -15.12 25.58 -19.86
CA GLN A 379 -15.30 24.65 -20.98
C GLN A 379 -14.06 23.78 -21.19
N LEU A 380 -14.24 22.63 -21.84
CA LEU A 380 -13.15 21.70 -22.14
C LEU A 380 -12.04 22.42 -22.93
N GLY A 381 -10.77 22.20 -22.57
CA GLY A 381 -9.62 22.90 -23.17
C GLY A 381 -9.31 24.26 -22.56
N TYR A 382 -10.08 24.72 -21.57
CA TYR A 382 -9.83 25.99 -20.86
C TYR A 382 -9.56 25.76 -19.37
N HIS A 383 -8.78 26.66 -18.77
CA HIS A 383 -8.52 26.68 -17.34
C HIS A 383 -8.92 28.01 -16.73
N PHE A 384 -9.29 27.99 -15.45
CA PHE A 384 -9.65 29.19 -14.73
C PHE A 384 -8.39 29.99 -14.37
N ASP A 385 -8.27 31.20 -14.91
CA ASP A 385 -7.24 32.14 -14.49
C ASP A 385 -7.73 32.95 -13.30
N GLY A 386 -7.08 32.75 -12.15
CA GLY A 386 -7.43 33.43 -10.90
C GLY A 386 -7.21 34.95 -10.91
N ILE A 387 -6.41 35.47 -11.85
CA ILE A 387 -6.12 36.92 -11.97
C ILE A 387 -7.20 37.61 -12.80
N SER A 388 -7.41 37.16 -14.04
CA SER A 388 -8.46 37.72 -14.90
C SER A 388 -9.87 37.30 -14.50
N ARG A 389 -10.02 36.28 -13.65
CA ARG A 389 -11.29 35.64 -13.27
C ARG A 389 -12.06 35.11 -14.48
N THR A 390 -11.35 34.71 -15.53
CA THR A 390 -11.94 34.20 -16.77
C THR A 390 -11.34 32.85 -17.15
N CYS A 391 -12.04 32.12 -18.02
CA CYS A 391 -11.54 30.89 -18.61
C CYS A 391 -10.57 31.25 -19.74
N THR A 392 -9.32 30.84 -19.58
CA THR A 392 -8.27 31.05 -20.59
C THR A 392 -7.88 29.73 -21.22
N ASP A 393 -7.60 29.78 -22.51
CA ASP A 393 -7.23 28.63 -23.32
C ASP A 393 -6.00 27.92 -22.74
N ILE A 394 -6.05 26.59 -22.63
CA ILE A 394 -4.91 25.79 -22.19
C ILE A 394 -4.04 25.58 -23.41
N ASN A 395 -2.82 26.12 -23.40
CA ASN A 395 -1.88 25.82 -24.47
C ASN A 395 -1.31 24.40 -24.30
N GLU A 396 -1.94 23.38 -24.89
CA GLU A 396 -1.53 22.00 -24.68
C GLU A 396 -0.15 21.73 -25.27
N CYS A 397 0.19 22.37 -26.40
CA CYS A 397 1.52 22.25 -27.01
C CYS A 397 2.66 22.73 -26.10
N ARG A 398 2.42 23.78 -25.30
CA ARG A 398 3.38 24.26 -24.29
C ARG A 398 3.35 23.42 -23.02
N ARG A 399 2.18 22.94 -22.62
CA ARG A 399 2.01 22.14 -21.41
C ARG A 399 2.60 20.73 -21.54
N TYR A 400 2.57 20.16 -22.74
CA TYR A 400 3.04 18.81 -23.05
C TYR A 400 3.93 18.77 -24.31
N PRO A 401 5.11 19.44 -24.27
CA PRO A 401 5.98 19.57 -25.43
C PRO A 401 6.49 18.19 -25.90
N GLY A 402 6.34 17.90 -27.19
CA GLY A 402 6.80 16.65 -27.82
C GLY A 402 6.01 15.39 -27.45
N ARG A 403 4.91 15.51 -26.68
CA ARG A 403 4.10 14.36 -26.23
C ARG A 403 2.74 14.23 -26.90
N LEU A 404 2.24 15.31 -27.50
CA LEU A 404 0.87 15.36 -28.07
C LEU A 404 0.80 15.01 -29.55
N CYS A 405 1.83 15.37 -30.32
CA CYS A 405 1.91 15.21 -31.77
C CYS A 405 3.24 14.54 -32.13
N ALA A 406 3.23 13.68 -33.15
CA ALA A 406 4.46 13.02 -33.62
C ALA A 406 5.49 14.00 -34.19
N HIS A 407 5.04 15.05 -34.89
CA HIS A 407 5.92 16.04 -35.50
C HIS A 407 5.67 17.46 -34.96
N LYS A 408 4.64 18.16 -35.44
CA LYS A 408 4.39 19.56 -35.10
C LYS A 408 3.05 19.72 -34.38
N CYS A 409 3.05 20.47 -33.29
CA CYS A 409 1.86 20.83 -32.51
C CYS A 409 1.56 22.31 -32.67
N GLU A 410 0.31 22.65 -32.98
CA GLU A 410 -0.18 24.01 -33.09
C GLU A 410 -1.37 24.20 -32.14
N ASN A 411 -1.26 25.19 -31.25
CA ASN A 411 -2.30 25.47 -30.28
C ASN A 411 -3.53 26.11 -30.95
N THR A 412 -4.73 25.70 -30.57
CA THR A 412 -5.99 26.27 -31.06
C THR A 412 -6.89 26.63 -29.87
N ALA A 413 -7.92 27.44 -30.08
CA ALA A 413 -8.84 27.77 -28.99
C ALA A 413 -9.64 26.52 -28.57
N GLY A 414 -9.46 26.07 -27.33
CA GLY A 414 -10.10 24.92 -26.71
C GLY A 414 -9.53 23.55 -27.09
N SER A 415 -8.42 23.50 -27.83
CA SER A 415 -7.80 22.25 -28.30
C SER A 415 -6.42 22.51 -28.94
N TYR A 416 -5.83 21.50 -29.57
CA TYR A 416 -4.63 21.62 -30.38
C TYR A 416 -4.77 20.85 -31.71
N TYR A 417 -3.93 21.20 -32.68
CA TYR A 417 -3.85 20.55 -33.97
C TYR A 417 -2.43 20.00 -34.23
N CYS A 418 -2.34 18.77 -34.73
CA CYS A 418 -1.09 18.15 -35.12
C CYS A 418 -0.88 18.24 -36.64
N SER A 419 0.34 18.54 -37.07
CA SER A 419 0.72 18.49 -38.48
C SER A 419 2.04 17.75 -38.70
N CYS A 420 2.19 17.17 -39.89
CA CYS A 420 3.33 16.37 -40.29
C CYS A 420 4.29 17.16 -41.20
N THR A 421 5.58 16.88 -41.07
CA THR A 421 6.60 17.39 -41.98
C THR A 421 6.49 16.76 -43.37
N ARG A 422 7.16 17.36 -44.36
CA ARG A 422 7.09 16.92 -45.76
C ARG A 422 7.52 15.44 -45.91
N GLY A 423 6.74 14.68 -46.66
CA GLY A 423 6.93 13.23 -46.83
C GLY A 423 6.02 12.38 -45.94
N PHE A 424 5.27 13.00 -45.02
CA PHE A 424 4.37 12.30 -44.11
C PHE A 424 2.96 12.90 -44.13
N LYS A 425 1.93 12.07 -44.01
CA LYS A 425 0.52 12.46 -43.86
C LYS A 425 0.06 12.21 -42.42
N LEU A 426 -0.89 13.01 -41.95
CA LEU A 426 -1.48 12.82 -40.63
C LEU A 426 -2.36 11.57 -40.63
N SER A 427 -2.14 10.69 -39.66
CA SER A 427 -2.92 9.46 -39.47
C SER A 427 -4.34 9.78 -38.97
N SER A 428 -5.20 8.77 -39.02
CA SER A 428 -6.59 8.84 -38.57
C SER A 428 -6.77 9.13 -37.08
N ASP A 429 -5.74 8.92 -36.27
CA ASP A 429 -5.71 9.28 -34.85
C ASP A 429 -5.54 10.79 -34.60
N GLY A 430 -5.27 11.57 -35.66
CA GLY A 430 -5.06 13.01 -35.60
C GLY A 430 -3.78 13.42 -34.87
N ARG A 431 -2.85 12.49 -34.58
CA ARG A 431 -1.65 12.73 -33.76
C ARG A 431 -0.38 12.16 -34.38
N SER A 432 -0.48 11.02 -35.06
CA SER A 432 0.64 10.29 -35.65
C SER A 432 0.86 10.67 -37.11
N CYS A 433 2.09 10.51 -37.59
CA CYS A 433 2.46 10.79 -38.97
C CYS A 433 2.87 9.50 -39.67
N GLU A 434 2.24 9.22 -40.81
CA GLU A 434 2.50 8.05 -41.66
C GLU A 434 3.26 8.51 -42.92
N ASP A 435 4.24 7.71 -43.36
CA ASP A 435 4.97 7.96 -44.60
C ASP A 435 4.00 7.90 -45.82
N ILE A 436 4.30 8.67 -46.87
CA ILE A 436 3.45 8.83 -48.07
C ILE A 436 3.95 7.98 -49.23
#